data_AF-A0AA39NLA1-F1
#
_entry.id   AF-A0AA39NLA1-F1
#
_cell.length_a   1.000
_cell.length_b   1.000
_cell.length_c   1.000
_cell.angle_alpha   90.00
_cell.angle_beta   90.00
_cell.angle_gamma   90.00
#
_symmetry.space_group_name_H-M   'P 1'
#
loop_
_entity.id
_entity.type
_entity.pdbx_description
1 polymer ?
#
loop_
_entity_poly.entity_id
_entity_poly.type
_entity_poly.pdbx_seq_one_letter_code
_entity_poly.pdbx_strand_id
1 'polypeptide(L)'
;MVSLAKSVPESFSDIDILLAYTHPVTSRSEGKPDYYADISWTRKEPQIPALAGLCEFYFEWGFKESIIKRFRTLIWPGIVLRTLRRYILDDDPEQVFTLFSGDHWQPVPGDGWMKKIHSQREHHSTDETLEYRVEIDPTALVMLAEAGVRGIRRHHDEDRKERPTDPLRLWLPAVVVRQAKPELVEAYEKVTRKDSTSQGQDIRWFFPPAEKSRTAMTLKDSPVANAAITPSAPSTSTKATPSRNTRPFPASLRGGPKS
;
A
#
# COMPACT_ATOMS: atom_id res chain seq x y z
N MET A 1 43.42 30.26 -28.23
CA MET A 1 42.03 30.26 -27.70
C MET A 1 41.01 30.87 -28.69
N VAL A 2 41.14 30.67 -30.01
CA VAL A 2 40.28 31.35 -31.03
C VAL A 2 39.61 30.38 -32.03
N SER A 3 39.90 29.07 -31.94
CA SER A 3 39.43 28.09 -32.94
C SER A 3 37.93 27.82 -32.86
N LEU A 4 37.35 27.85 -31.65
CA LEU A 4 35.94 27.52 -31.43
C LEU A 4 35.01 28.72 -31.71
N ALA A 5 35.49 29.94 -31.47
CA ALA A 5 34.73 31.15 -31.79
C ALA A 5 34.55 31.35 -33.30
N LYS A 6 35.49 30.83 -34.12
CA LYS A 6 35.42 30.89 -35.59
C LYS A 6 34.48 29.87 -36.22
N SER A 7 34.00 28.88 -35.46
CA SER A 7 33.07 27.86 -35.95
C SER A 7 31.59 28.19 -35.67
N VAL A 8 31.31 29.38 -35.14
CA VAL A 8 29.95 29.84 -34.90
C VAL A 8 29.40 30.41 -36.21
N PRO A 9 28.28 29.89 -36.75
CA PRO A 9 27.66 30.40 -37.97
C PRO A 9 27.22 31.86 -37.82
N GLU A 10 27.19 32.63 -38.91
CA GLU A 10 26.65 34.01 -38.90
C GLU A 10 25.15 34.05 -38.60
N SER A 11 24.43 32.95 -38.84
CA SER A 11 23.02 32.79 -38.43
C SER A 11 22.85 32.56 -36.93
N PHE A 12 23.95 32.45 -36.16
CA PHE A 12 23.88 32.33 -34.72
C PHE A 12 23.73 33.71 -34.07
N SER A 13 22.79 33.88 -33.14
CA SER A 13 21.82 32.91 -32.64
C SER A 13 20.52 32.93 -33.43
N ASP A 14 20.03 31.76 -33.84
CA ASP A 14 18.71 31.62 -34.46
C ASP A 14 17.63 32.04 -33.46
N ILE A 15 16.96 33.14 -33.78
CA ILE A 15 15.96 33.77 -32.90
C ILE A 15 14.70 32.91 -32.83
N ASP A 16 14.35 32.20 -33.90
CA ASP A 16 13.17 31.34 -33.92
C ASP A 16 13.37 30.15 -32.97
N ILE A 17 14.59 29.61 -32.90
CA ILE A 17 14.95 28.59 -31.90
C ILE A 17 14.84 29.17 -30.49
N LEU A 18 15.33 30.39 -30.24
CA LEU A 18 15.23 31.03 -28.93
C LEU A 18 13.76 31.28 -28.53
N LEU A 19 12.92 31.69 -29.48
CA LEU A 19 11.49 31.88 -29.29
C LEU A 19 10.77 30.56 -29.01
N ALA A 20 11.19 29.45 -29.62
CA ALA A 20 10.65 28.14 -29.31
C ALA A 20 10.92 27.70 -27.85
N TYR A 21 12.02 28.14 -27.22
CA TYR A 21 12.30 27.86 -25.81
C TYR A 21 11.62 28.84 -24.85
N THR A 22 11.60 30.13 -25.19
CA THR A 22 11.08 31.18 -24.31
C THR A 22 9.57 31.32 -24.39
N HIS A 23 8.98 31.08 -25.57
CA HIS A 23 7.56 31.15 -25.86
C HIS A 23 7.12 29.91 -26.64
N PRO A 24 7.26 28.71 -26.04
CA PRO A 24 6.86 27.49 -26.71
C PRO A 24 5.38 27.56 -27.05
N VAL A 25 5.02 27.02 -28.21
CA VAL A 25 3.62 26.78 -28.55
C VAL A 25 3.09 25.70 -27.59
N THR A 26 2.16 26.10 -26.74
CA THR A 26 1.49 25.27 -25.74
C THR A 26 -0.02 25.41 -25.87
N SER A 27 -0.79 24.48 -25.30
CA SER A 27 -2.26 24.57 -25.27
C SER A 27 -2.78 25.92 -24.72
N ARG A 28 -2.01 26.58 -23.84
CA ARG A 28 -2.32 27.90 -23.31
C ARG A 28 -2.13 29.00 -24.36
N SER A 29 -1.02 28.99 -25.10
CA SER A 29 -0.75 29.98 -26.16
C SER A 29 -1.64 29.78 -27.39
N GLU A 30 -2.15 28.56 -27.61
CA GLU A 30 -3.12 28.23 -28.66
C GLU A 30 -4.58 28.61 -28.31
N GLY A 31 -4.78 29.49 -27.32
CA GLY A 31 -6.10 30.06 -27.04
C GLY A 31 -7.00 29.23 -26.11
N LYS A 32 -6.43 28.33 -25.31
CA LYS A 32 -7.15 27.65 -24.21
C LYS A 32 -6.60 28.08 -22.84
N PRO A 33 -6.72 29.36 -22.45
CA PRO A 33 -6.22 29.84 -21.16
C PRO A 33 -6.86 29.11 -19.97
N ASP A 34 -8.14 28.74 -20.11
CA ASP A 34 -8.94 28.09 -19.05
C ASP A 34 -9.01 26.56 -19.21
N TYR A 35 -8.15 25.94 -20.02
CA TYR A 35 -8.17 24.49 -20.25
C TYR A 35 -8.14 23.67 -18.96
N TYR A 36 -7.49 24.20 -17.92
CA TYR A 36 -7.32 23.56 -16.62
C TYR A 36 -8.36 24.00 -15.57
N ALA A 37 -9.27 24.93 -15.89
CA ALA A 37 -10.29 25.39 -14.94
C ALA A 37 -11.35 24.31 -14.65
N ASP A 38 -11.62 23.43 -15.61
CA ASP A 38 -12.64 22.37 -15.51
C ASP A 38 -12.04 20.96 -15.60
N ILE A 39 -10.89 20.72 -14.94
CA ILE A 39 -10.35 19.36 -14.82
C ILE A 39 -11.27 18.55 -13.91
N SER A 40 -12.23 17.85 -14.51
CA SER A 40 -13.21 17.01 -13.83
C SER A 40 -12.62 15.73 -13.20
N TRP A 41 -11.33 15.44 -13.43
CA TRP A 41 -10.69 14.19 -13.00
C TRP A 41 -10.53 14.12 -11.48
N THR A 42 -10.51 15.26 -10.81
CA THR A 42 -10.50 15.34 -9.34
C THR A 42 -11.87 15.08 -8.74
N ARG A 43 -12.97 15.30 -9.50
CA ARG A 43 -14.36 15.09 -9.10
C ARG A 43 -14.85 13.68 -9.42
N LYS A 44 -14.40 13.07 -10.51
CA LYS A 44 -14.83 11.73 -10.93
C LYS A 44 -13.99 10.62 -10.27
N GLU A 45 -14.66 9.63 -9.69
CA GLU A 45 -14.03 8.41 -9.17
C GLU A 45 -14.17 7.22 -10.14
N PRO A 46 -13.31 6.19 -10.02
CA PRO A 46 -13.42 5.00 -10.86
C PRO A 46 -14.72 4.25 -10.55
N GLN A 47 -15.48 3.96 -11.61
CA GLN A 47 -16.73 3.22 -11.51
C GLN A 47 -16.45 1.73 -11.33
N ILE A 48 -16.70 1.20 -10.13
CA ILE A 48 -16.45 -0.21 -9.80
C ILE A 48 -17.32 -1.16 -10.65
N PRO A 49 -18.63 -0.89 -10.85
CA PRO A 49 -19.46 -1.77 -11.68
C PRO A 49 -18.98 -1.82 -13.13
N ALA A 50 -18.64 -0.66 -13.71
CA ALA A 50 -18.13 -0.59 -15.08
C ALA A 50 -16.79 -1.33 -15.22
N LEU A 51 -15.91 -1.22 -14.22
CA LEU A 51 -14.65 -1.96 -14.21
C LEU A 51 -14.87 -3.47 -14.18
N ALA A 52 -15.80 -3.96 -13.35
CA ALA A 52 -16.15 -5.38 -13.31
C ALA A 52 -16.69 -5.87 -14.66
N GLY A 53 -17.58 -5.11 -15.30
CA GLY A 53 -18.10 -5.43 -16.63
C GLY A 53 -17.02 -5.44 -17.73
N LEU A 54 -16.07 -4.50 -17.68
CA LEU A 54 -14.91 -4.49 -18.57
C LEU A 54 -14.00 -5.71 -18.35
N CYS A 55 -13.78 -6.08 -17.08
CA CYS A 55 -12.98 -7.25 -16.75
C CYS A 55 -13.60 -8.54 -17.30
N GLU A 56 -14.93 -8.68 -17.18
CA GLU A 56 -15.67 -9.80 -17.74
C GLU A 56 -15.58 -9.85 -19.27
N PHE A 57 -15.64 -8.69 -19.93
CA PHE A 57 -15.60 -8.64 -21.39
C PHE A 57 -14.21 -8.99 -21.94
N TYR A 58 -13.17 -8.32 -21.43
CA TYR A 58 -11.83 -8.36 -22.05
C TYR A 58 -10.89 -9.41 -21.48
N PHE A 59 -11.02 -9.81 -20.21
CA PHE A 59 -10.08 -10.75 -19.61
C PHE A 59 -10.57 -12.19 -19.67
N GLU A 60 -9.65 -13.10 -19.95
CA GLU A 60 -9.91 -14.56 -19.98
C GLU A 60 -10.36 -15.09 -18.61
N TRP A 61 -9.85 -14.49 -17.54
CA TRP A 61 -10.20 -14.79 -16.15
C TRP A 61 -11.41 -13.99 -15.63
N GLY A 62 -12.14 -13.31 -16.52
CA GLY A 62 -13.25 -12.40 -16.20
C GLY A 62 -14.53 -13.07 -15.66
N PHE A 63 -14.41 -14.11 -14.86
CA PHE A 63 -15.54 -14.74 -14.17
C PHE A 63 -15.87 -13.98 -12.89
N LYS A 64 -17.16 -13.98 -12.47
CA LYS A 64 -17.63 -13.26 -11.27
C LYS A 64 -16.71 -13.44 -10.06
N GLU A 65 -16.43 -14.68 -9.68
CA GLU A 65 -15.65 -15.02 -8.50
C GLU A 65 -14.17 -14.61 -8.63
N SER A 66 -13.59 -14.86 -9.81
CA SER A 66 -12.21 -14.47 -10.12
C SER A 66 -12.01 -12.96 -10.13
N ILE A 67 -12.99 -12.19 -10.62
CA ILE A 67 -13.00 -10.73 -10.59
C ILE A 67 -12.95 -10.25 -9.14
N ILE A 68 -13.86 -10.71 -8.28
CA ILE A 68 -13.93 -10.23 -6.90
C ILE A 68 -12.66 -10.62 -6.13
N LYS A 69 -12.16 -11.86 -6.34
CA LYS A 69 -10.89 -12.32 -5.75
C LYS A 69 -9.70 -11.44 -6.14
N ARG A 70 -9.61 -11.05 -7.41
CA ARG A 70 -8.52 -10.17 -7.89
C ARG A 70 -8.71 -8.73 -7.47
N PHE A 71 -9.96 -8.25 -7.41
CA PHE A 71 -10.25 -6.91 -6.93
C PHE A 71 -9.80 -6.74 -5.48
N ARG A 72 -9.88 -7.80 -4.68
CA ARG A 72 -9.35 -7.84 -3.31
C ARG A 72 -7.91 -7.38 -3.18
N THR A 73 -7.05 -7.81 -4.08
CA THR A 73 -5.62 -7.52 -4.01
C THR A 73 -5.22 -6.32 -4.86
N LEU A 74 -5.88 -6.10 -6.01
CA LEU A 74 -5.47 -5.11 -6.99
C LEU A 74 -6.25 -3.79 -6.92
N ILE A 75 -7.54 -3.86 -6.57
CA ILE A 75 -8.46 -2.71 -6.69
C ILE A 75 -8.81 -2.14 -5.32
N TRP A 76 -9.19 -2.96 -4.35
CA TRP A 76 -9.65 -2.51 -3.02
C TRP A 76 -8.65 -1.62 -2.28
N PRO A 77 -7.32 -1.89 -2.26
CA PRO A 77 -6.39 -0.98 -1.60
C PRO A 77 -6.42 0.44 -2.19
N GLY A 78 -6.50 0.55 -3.52
CA GLY A 78 -6.57 1.83 -4.21
C GLY A 78 -7.90 2.54 -4.02
N ILE A 79 -9.02 1.80 -4.04
CA ILE A 79 -10.34 2.35 -3.77
C ILE A 79 -10.43 2.85 -2.33
N VAL A 80 -9.95 2.09 -1.34
CA VAL A 80 -9.94 2.51 0.07
C VAL A 80 -9.21 3.83 0.27
N LEU A 81 -8.05 4.02 -0.37
CA LEU A 81 -7.32 5.28 -0.29
C LEU A 81 -8.10 6.44 -0.94
N ARG A 82 -8.76 6.19 -2.07
CA ARG A 82 -9.62 7.19 -2.75
C ARG A 82 -10.84 7.54 -1.90
N THR A 83 -11.48 6.55 -1.29
CA THR A 83 -12.57 6.72 -0.33
C THR A 83 -12.10 7.61 0.81
N LEU A 84 -10.95 7.34 1.43
CA LEU A 84 -10.43 8.19 2.51
C LEU A 84 -10.15 9.62 2.06
N ARG A 85 -9.57 9.81 0.88
CA ARG A 85 -9.39 11.14 0.30
C ARG A 85 -10.73 11.87 0.15
N ARG A 86 -11.81 11.16 -0.18
CA ARG A 86 -13.16 11.74 -0.30
C ARG A 86 -13.77 12.14 1.02
N TYR A 87 -13.59 11.34 2.07
CA TYR A 87 -13.96 11.74 3.44
C TYR A 87 -13.25 13.02 3.90
N ILE A 88 -12.08 13.34 3.35
CA ILE A 88 -11.32 14.54 3.69
C ILE A 88 -11.73 15.75 2.84
N LEU A 89 -12.11 15.54 1.58
CA LEU A 89 -12.35 16.61 0.60
C LEU A 89 -13.81 16.99 0.43
N ASP A 90 -14.76 16.06 0.61
CA ASP A 90 -16.17 16.27 0.35
C ASP A 90 -16.96 16.50 1.65
N ASP A 91 -17.96 17.38 1.62
CA ASP A 91 -18.76 17.76 2.80
C ASP A 91 -19.74 16.66 3.24
N ASP A 92 -20.09 15.72 2.36
CA ASP A 92 -21.04 14.64 2.64
C ASP A 92 -20.35 13.25 2.69
N PRO A 93 -20.00 12.76 3.87
CA PRO A 93 -19.34 11.46 4.05
C PRO A 93 -20.24 10.25 3.75
N GLU A 94 -21.57 10.41 3.76
CA GLU A 94 -22.49 9.29 3.56
C GLU A 94 -22.58 8.88 2.09
N GLN A 95 -22.37 9.82 1.18
CA GLN A 95 -22.47 9.59 -0.27
C GLN A 95 -21.15 9.15 -0.93
N VAL A 96 -20.06 8.99 -0.16
CA VAL A 96 -18.73 8.70 -0.71
C VAL A 96 -18.73 7.43 -1.55
N PHE A 97 -19.37 6.34 -1.10
CA PHE A 97 -19.42 5.09 -1.86
C PHE A 97 -20.29 5.19 -3.13
N THR A 98 -21.30 6.05 -3.13
CA THR A 98 -22.15 6.34 -4.30
C THR A 98 -21.33 6.92 -5.46
N LEU A 99 -20.27 7.68 -5.17
CA LEU A 99 -19.36 8.22 -6.20
C LEU A 99 -18.67 7.13 -7.03
N PHE A 100 -18.50 5.93 -6.46
CA PHE A 100 -17.88 4.77 -7.14
C PHE A 100 -18.89 3.90 -7.89
N SER A 101 -20.19 4.13 -7.72
CA SER A 101 -21.27 3.37 -8.38
C SER A 101 -21.50 3.81 -9.83
N GLY A 102 -21.10 5.03 -10.18
CA GLY A 102 -21.35 5.59 -11.51
C GLY A 102 -22.84 5.87 -11.75
N ASP A 103 -23.35 5.47 -12.91
CA ASP A 103 -24.75 5.70 -13.29
C ASP A 103 -25.74 4.78 -12.53
N HIS A 104 -25.21 3.77 -11.83
CA HIS A 104 -26.00 2.89 -10.98
C HIS A 104 -26.23 3.55 -9.61
N TRP A 105 -27.31 4.32 -9.50
CA TRP A 105 -27.76 5.00 -8.28
C TRP A 105 -28.36 4.07 -7.23
N GLN A 106 -27.65 3.02 -6.83
CA GLN A 106 -28.02 2.27 -5.65
C GLN A 106 -27.35 2.90 -4.42
N PRO A 107 -28.11 3.27 -3.38
CA PRO A 107 -27.52 3.75 -2.14
C PRO A 107 -26.69 2.62 -1.54
N VAL A 108 -25.39 2.86 -1.44
CA VAL A 108 -24.45 1.92 -0.85
C VAL A 108 -24.27 2.31 0.61
N PRO A 109 -24.46 1.39 1.56
CA PRO A 109 -24.18 1.68 2.97
C PRO A 109 -22.73 2.13 3.13
N GLY A 110 -22.55 3.42 3.44
CA GLY A 110 -21.23 4.03 3.62
C GLY A 110 -20.71 3.98 5.05
N ASP A 111 -21.52 3.55 6.02
CA ASP A 111 -21.12 3.48 7.42
C ASP A 111 -20.54 2.11 7.80
N GLY A 112 -19.64 2.09 8.80
CA GLY A 112 -19.07 0.86 9.35
C GLY A 112 -18.07 0.10 8.47
N TRP A 113 -17.69 0.64 7.30
CA TRP A 113 -16.71 0.01 6.41
C TRP A 113 -15.30 -0.06 7.00
N MET A 114 -14.95 0.84 7.93
CA MET A 114 -13.70 0.79 8.69
C MET A 114 -13.98 0.30 10.11
N LYS A 115 -13.44 -0.85 10.49
CA LYS A 115 -13.79 -1.51 11.76
C LYS A 115 -12.83 -1.18 12.90
N LYS A 116 -11.54 -1.44 12.69
CA LYS A 116 -10.56 -1.43 13.79
C LYS A 116 -9.13 -1.19 13.30
N ILE A 117 -8.35 -0.49 14.13
CA ILE A 117 -6.89 -0.40 14.00
C ILE A 117 -6.25 -1.50 14.86
N HIS A 118 -5.39 -2.30 14.26
CA HIS A 118 -4.73 -3.44 14.93
C HIS A 118 -3.34 -3.09 15.43
N SER A 119 -2.54 -2.42 14.60
CA SER A 119 -1.15 -2.10 14.89
C SER A 119 -0.73 -0.83 14.17
N GLN A 120 0.41 -0.30 14.57
CA GLN A 120 1.08 0.80 13.88
C GLN A 120 2.50 0.37 13.47
N ARG A 121 3.06 0.99 12.44
CA ARG A 121 4.46 0.82 12.03
C ARG A 121 5.00 2.10 11.40
N GLU A 122 6.33 2.20 11.38
CA GLU A 122 7.07 3.14 10.56
C GLU A 122 7.98 2.30 9.67
N HIS A 123 7.79 2.36 8.35
CA HIS A 123 8.49 1.49 7.41
C HIS A 123 9.40 2.28 6.48
N HIS A 124 10.60 1.75 6.22
CA HIS A 124 11.60 2.44 5.39
C HIS A 124 11.13 2.67 3.94
N SER A 125 10.20 1.85 3.41
CA SER A 125 9.69 2.04 2.05
C SER A 125 8.82 3.28 1.89
N THR A 126 8.39 3.86 3.00
CA THR A 126 7.55 5.07 3.06
C THR A 126 8.27 6.19 3.78
N ASP A 127 9.60 6.20 3.76
CA ASP A 127 10.45 7.17 4.47
C ASP A 127 10.07 7.32 5.95
N GLU A 128 9.81 6.18 6.61
CA GLU A 128 9.43 6.12 8.04
C GLU A 128 8.11 6.85 8.37
N THR A 129 7.27 7.10 7.36
CA THR A 129 5.91 7.61 7.59
C THR A 129 5.13 6.65 8.49
N LEU A 130 4.48 7.20 9.53
CA LEU A 130 3.62 6.44 10.44
C LEU A 130 2.41 5.87 9.69
N GLU A 131 2.21 4.56 9.78
CA GLU A 131 1.12 3.82 9.16
C GLU A 131 0.33 3.01 10.19
N TYR A 132 -0.99 2.96 10.01
CA TYR A 132 -1.89 2.12 10.79
C TYR A 132 -2.33 0.89 10.01
N ARG A 133 -2.36 -0.27 10.67
CA ARG A 133 -2.94 -1.51 10.15
C ARG A 133 -4.43 -1.51 10.41
N VAL A 134 -5.19 -1.11 9.40
CA VAL A 134 -6.64 -0.94 9.51
C VAL A 134 -7.37 -2.14 8.92
N GLU A 135 -8.39 -2.63 9.63
CA GLU A 135 -9.33 -3.63 9.15
C GLU A 135 -10.52 -2.97 8.47
N ILE A 136 -10.76 -3.37 7.23
CA ILE A 136 -11.74 -2.84 6.31
C ILE A 136 -12.76 -3.92 5.96
N ASP A 137 -14.04 -3.57 5.99
CA ASP A 137 -15.13 -4.38 5.47
C ASP A 137 -15.28 -4.16 3.96
N PRO A 138 -15.02 -5.18 3.11
CA PRO A 138 -15.16 -5.02 1.67
C PRO A 138 -16.60 -5.18 1.18
N THR A 139 -17.60 -5.42 2.05
CA THR A 139 -18.97 -5.76 1.64
C THR A 139 -19.57 -4.77 0.64
N ALA A 140 -19.46 -3.46 0.90
CA ALA A 140 -19.91 -2.42 -0.01
C ALA A 140 -19.21 -2.47 -1.39
N LEU A 141 -17.89 -2.72 -1.39
CA LEU A 141 -17.09 -2.82 -2.61
C LEU A 141 -17.44 -4.07 -3.43
N VAL A 142 -17.66 -5.20 -2.74
CA VAL A 142 -18.07 -6.46 -3.36
C VAL A 142 -19.45 -6.30 -4.00
N MET A 143 -20.42 -5.72 -3.28
CA MET A 143 -21.74 -5.43 -3.83
C MET A 143 -21.67 -4.61 -5.13
N LEU A 144 -20.83 -3.57 -5.16
CA LEU A 144 -20.64 -2.75 -6.35
C LEU A 144 -19.99 -3.51 -7.51
N ALA A 145 -18.99 -4.36 -7.24
CA ALA A 145 -18.40 -5.19 -8.27
C ALA A 145 -19.41 -6.19 -8.83
N GLU A 146 -20.17 -6.86 -7.96
CA GLU A 146 -21.17 -7.83 -8.37
C GLU A 146 -22.28 -7.22 -9.21
N ALA A 147 -22.72 -5.99 -8.90
CA ALA A 147 -23.70 -5.25 -9.70
C ALA A 147 -23.21 -4.98 -11.14
N GLY A 148 -21.90 -4.93 -11.36
CA GLY A 148 -21.29 -4.70 -12.67
C GLY A 148 -21.09 -5.96 -13.51
N VAL A 149 -21.15 -7.15 -12.89
CA VAL A 149 -20.94 -8.42 -13.59
C VAL A 149 -22.23 -8.83 -14.30
N ARG A 150 -22.15 -9.04 -15.62
CA ARG A 150 -23.28 -9.36 -16.50
C ARG A 150 -23.52 -10.87 -16.64
N GLY A 151 -22.58 -11.71 -16.24
CA GLY A 151 -22.72 -13.17 -16.29
C GLY A 151 -22.54 -13.75 -17.70
N ILE A 152 -21.80 -13.06 -18.56
CA ILE A 152 -21.48 -13.47 -19.93
C ILE A 152 -20.56 -14.70 -19.92
N ARG A 153 -19.72 -14.87 -18.89
CA ARG A 153 -18.79 -15.99 -18.77
C ARG A 153 -19.19 -16.91 -17.61
N ARG A 154 -19.35 -18.21 -17.88
CA ARG A 154 -19.60 -19.24 -16.85
C ARG A 154 -18.29 -19.74 -16.25
N HIS A 155 -18.26 -19.94 -14.94
CA HIS A 155 -17.11 -20.43 -14.20
C HIS A 155 -16.85 -21.92 -14.49
N HIS A 156 -15.60 -22.35 -14.41
CA HIS A 156 -15.20 -23.75 -14.39
C HIS A 156 -14.70 -24.07 -12.97
N ASP A 157 -15.38 -24.99 -12.28
CA ASP A 157 -15.31 -25.17 -10.83
C ASP A 157 -14.00 -25.79 -10.33
N GLU A 158 -12.91 -25.03 -10.22
CA GLU A 158 -11.72 -25.47 -9.47
C GLU A 158 -10.98 -24.28 -8.84
N ASP A 159 -11.46 -23.75 -7.71
CA ASP A 159 -10.59 -22.97 -6.83
C ASP A 159 -11.10 -22.89 -5.38
N ARG A 160 -10.16 -22.89 -4.42
CA ARG A 160 -10.42 -22.85 -2.97
C ARG A 160 -11.28 -21.64 -2.55
N LYS A 161 -12.24 -21.90 -1.66
CA LYS A 161 -13.16 -20.96 -0.99
C LYS A 161 -12.46 -19.91 -0.12
N GLU A 162 -11.83 -18.90 -0.71
CA GLU A 162 -11.69 -17.60 -0.01
C GLU A 162 -13.03 -16.86 -0.13
N ARG A 163 -13.60 -16.40 1.00
CA ARG A 163 -14.86 -15.68 0.92
C ARG A 163 -14.55 -14.25 0.50
N PRO A 164 -15.14 -13.74 -0.58
CA PRO A 164 -14.84 -12.39 -1.05
C PRO A 164 -15.14 -11.28 -0.02
N THR A 165 -16.00 -11.60 0.96
CA THR A 165 -16.42 -10.74 2.07
C THR A 165 -15.50 -10.78 3.30
N ASP A 166 -14.43 -11.57 3.29
CA ASP A 166 -13.51 -11.61 4.43
C ASP A 166 -12.89 -10.21 4.69
N PRO A 167 -12.72 -9.76 5.94
CA PRO A 167 -12.16 -8.44 6.23
C PRO A 167 -10.78 -8.24 5.59
N LEU A 168 -10.54 -7.08 4.99
CA LEU A 168 -9.27 -6.71 4.37
C LEU A 168 -8.42 -5.92 5.36
N ARG A 169 -7.12 -6.26 5.47
CA ARG A 169 -6.19 -5.52 6.35
C ARG A 169 -5.17 -4.75 5.51
N LEU A 170 -5.14 -3.43 5.67
CA LEU A 170 -4.28 -2.53 4.90
C LEU A 170 -3.40 -1.69 5.83
N TRP A 171 -2.18 -1.40 5.39
CA TRP A 171 -1.37 -0.36 6.00
C TRP A 171 -1.75 0.96 5.34
N LEU A 172 -2.24 1.90 6.14
CA LEU A 172 -2.73 3.20 5.69
C LEU A 172 -1.98 4.32 6.41
N PRO A 173 -1.58 5.41 5.73
CA PRO A 173 -0.90 6.52 6.37
C PRO A 173 -1.72 7.09 7.52
N ALA A 174 -1.11 7.22 8.71
CA ALA A 174 -1.80 7.67 9.92
C ALA A 174 -2.42 9.07 9.76
N VAL A 175 -1.79 9.95 8.98
CA VAL A 175 -2.31 11.30 8.70
C VAL A 175 -3.67 11.25 8.02
N VAL A 176 -3.82 10.38 7.02
CA VAL A 176 -5.07 10.22 6.26
C VAL A 176 -6.16 9.61 7.14
N VAL A 177 -5.81 8.59 7.93
CA VAL A 177 -6.77 7.94 8.83
C VAL A 177 -7.24 8.89 9.94
N ARG A 178 -6.34 9.69 10.51
CA ARG A 178 -6.65 10.71 11.53
C ARG A 178 -7.62 11.76 11.01
N GLN A 179 -7.47 12.19 9.76
CA GLN A 179 -8.37 13.19 9.16
C GLN A 179 -9.73 12.58 8.81
N ALA A 180 -9.76 11.37 8.24
CA ALA A 180 -11.02 10.77 7.76
C ALA A 180 -11.89 10.15 8.87
N LYS A 181 -11.27 9.52 9.88
CA LYS A 181 -11.97 8.82 10.98
C LYS A 181 -11.22 9.05 12.31
N PRO A 182 -11.25 10.28 12.86
CA PRO A 182 -10.52 10.61 14.09
C PRO A 182 -10.96 9.76 15.30
N GLU A 183 -12.26 9.45 15.39
CA GLU A 183 -12.84 8.66 16.49
C GLU A 183 -12.18 7.28 16.65
N LEU A 184 -11.90 6.61 15.53
CA LEU A 184 -11.25 5.30 15.52
C LEU A 184 -9.79 5.39 15.97
N VAL A 185 -9.09 6.47 15.59
CA VAL A 185 -7.70 6.69 16.01
C VAL A 185 -7.63 7.00 17.49
N GLU A 186 -8.51 7.86 18.01
CA GLU A 186 -8.54 8.15 19.45
C GLU A 186 -8.84 6.90 20.29
N ALA A 187 -9.79 6.08 19.85
CA ALA A 187 -10.12 4.82 20.53
C ALA A 187 -8.89 3.90 20.57
N TYR A 188 -8.14 3.81 19.47
CA TYR A 188 -6.91 3.02 19.40
C TYR A 188 -5.81 3.59 20.31
N GLU A 189 -5.50 4.88 20.21
CA GLU A 189 -4.44 5.51 21.00
C GLU A 189 -4.72 5.44 22.52
N LYS A 190 -5.99 5.55 22.94
CA LYS A 190 -6.40 5.39 24.35
C LYS A 190 -6.10 3.99 24.88
N VAL A 191 -6.28 2.96 24.07
CA VAL A 191 -5.95 1.57 24.44
C VAL A 191 -4.43 1.40 24.54
N THR A 192 -3.69 1.84 23.53
CA THR A 192 -2.23 1.71 23.50
C THR A 192 -1.54 2.45 24.65
N ARG A 193 -2.03 3.62 25.06
CA ARG A 193 -1.49 4.36 26.23
C ARG A 193 -1.73 3.64 27.57
N LYS A 194 -2.85 2.93 27.70
CA LYS A 194 -3.13 2.14 28.90
C LYS A 194 -2.18 0.95 28.98
N ASP A 195 -1.98 0.26 27.86
CA ASP A 195 -1.10 -0.92 27.77
C ASP A 195 0.37 -0.56 28.07
N SER A 196 0.86 0.59 27.61
CA SER A 196 2.23 1.04 27.94
C SER A 196 2.39 1.42 29.41
N THR A 197 1.34 1.95 30.05
CA THR A 197 1.36 2.30 31.47
C THR A 197 1.36 1.04 32.37
N SER A 198 0.62 0.00 31.98
CA SER A 198 0.62 -1.28 32.70
C SER A 198 1.89 -2.10 32.47
N GLN A 199 2.48 -2.08 31.27
CA GLN A 199 3.79 -2.72 31.02
C GLN A 199 4.93 -2.11 31.85
N GLY A 200 4.87 -0.80 32.15
CA GLY A 200 5.84 -0.13 33.03
C GLY A 200 5.68 -0.48 34.53
N GLN A 201 4.50 -0.93 34.96
CA GLN A 201 4.26 -1.33 36.35
C GLN A 201 4.68 -2.78 36.66
N ASP A 202 4.78 -3.63 35.65
CA ASP A 202 5.14 -5.05 35.81
C ASP A 202 6.65 -5.28 36.07
N ILE A 203 7.49 -4.26 35.83
CA ILE A 203 8.93 -4.30 36.15
C ILE A 203 9.19 -4.23 37.68
N ARG A 204 8.15 -3.92 38.48
CA ARG A 204 8.27 -3.81 39.94
C ARG A 204 8.37 -5.17 40.67
N TRP A 205 8.15 -6.29 39.97
CA TRP A 205 8.24 -7.65 40.53
C TRP A 205 9.64 -8.27 40.47
N PHE A 206 10.63 -7.60 39.85
CA PHE A 206 11.99 -8.14 39.70
C PHE A 206 13.00 -7.71 40.78
N PHE A 207 12.58 -6.95 41.79
CA PHE A 207 13.44 -6.65 42.94
C PHE A 207 13.03 -7.48 44.17
N PRO A 208 13.85 -8.47 44.61
CA PRO A 208 13.62 -9.13 45.88
C PRO A 208 13.83 -8.15 47.04
N PRO A 209 13.13 -8.31 48.18
CA PRO A 209 13.31 -7.42 49.32
C PRO A 209 14.68 -7.64 49.94
N ALA A 210 15.36 -6.54 50.26
CA ALA A 210 16.72 -6.52 50.82
C ALA A 210 16.86 -7.46 52.04
N GLU A 211 17.70 -8.47 51.89
CA GLU A 211 18.04 -9.43 52.94
C GLU A 211 19.05 -8.82 53.91
N LYS A 212 18.75 -8.92 55.21
CA LYS A 212 19.50 -8.32 56.31
C LYS A 212 20.88 -8.97 56.44
N SER A 213 21.92 -8.13 56.50
CA SER A 213 23.28 -8.50 56.86
C SER A 213 23.39 -9.14 58.26
N ARG A 214 24.16 -10.24 58.39
CA ARG A 214 25.43 -10.32 59.17
C ARG A 214 25.94 -11.76 59.35
N THR A 215 26.99 -12.06 58.60
CA THR A 215 28.28 -12.69 58.95
C THR A 215 28.41 -13.58 60.20
N ALA A 216 28.87 -14.83 60.01
CA ALA A 216 30.03 -15.40 60.71
C ALA A 216 30.60 -16.68 60.03
N MET A 217 31.86 -16.57 59.58
CA MET A 217 32.96 -17.55 59.49
C MET A 217 32.68 -19.07 59.50
N THR A 218 33.24 -19.82 58.53
CA THR A 218 34.52 -20.56 58.70
C THR A 218 34.94 -21.32 57.43
N LEU A 219 36.27 -21.39 57.21
CA LEU A 219 37.01 -22.07 56.14
C LEU A 219 36.90 -23.61 56.23
N LYS A 220 36.99 -24.32 55.09
CA LYS A 220 38.01 -25.35 54.81
C LYS A 220 37.91 -25.96 53.39
N ASP A 221 39.06 -25.95 52.73
CA ASP A 221 39.71 -27.00 51.92
C ASP A 221 39.08 -27.57 50.63
N SER A 222 39.88 -27.42 49.56
CA SER A 222 39.92 -28.16 48.28
C SER A 222 40.27 -29.66 48.49
N PRO A 223 40.06 -30.61 47.54
CA PRO A 223 40.69 -30.56 46.20
C PRO A 223 40.00 -31.28 45.00
N VAL A 224 40.46 -30.85 43.80
CA VAL A 224 40.73 -31.57 42.53
C VAL A 224 40.21 -33.00 42.32
N ALA A 225 39.47 -33.25 41.22
CA ALA A 225 39.65 -34.42 40.33
C ALA A 225 38.91 -34.28 38.97
N ASN A 226 39.61 -34.67 37.90
CA ASN A 226 39.17 -34.79 36.50
C ASN A 226 38.42 -36.11 36.23
N ALA A 227 37.52 -36.12 35.24
CA ALA A 227 37.28 -37.18 34.21
C ALA A 227 35.90 -36.91 33.54
N ALA A 228 35.84 -36.41 32.30
CA ALA A 228 35.86 -37.16 31.04
C ALA A 228 34.75 -38.23 30.92
N ILE A 229 33.81 -38.04 29.98
CA ILE A 229 33.21 -39.02 29.04
C ILE A 229 32.38 -38.23 27.99
N THR A 230 32.94 -38.11 26.78
CA THR A 230 32.24 -38.01 25.47
C THR A 230 31.79 -39.43 25.03
N PRO A 231 31.06 -39.71 23.92
CA PRO A 231 30.62 -38.86 22.80
C PRO A 231 29.18 -39.14 22.25
N SER A 232 28.65 -38.24 21.42
CA SER A 232 27.83 -38.62 20.24
C SER A 232 27.79 -37.49 19.21
N ALA A 233 28.47 -37.70 18.08
CA ALA A 233 28.33 -36.96 16.80
C ALA A 233 27.17 -37.58 15.97
N PRO A 234 26.88 -37.21 14.70
CA PRO A 234 27.29 -36.05 13.87
C PRO A 234 26.05 -35.27 13.32
N SER A 235 26.15 -34.09 12.73
CA SER A 235 26.41 -33.95 11.29
C SER A 235 26.26 -32.49 10.84
N THR A 236 27.18 -32.12 9.98
CA THR A 236 27.27 -30.91 9.16
C THR A 236 26.15 -30.80 8.12
N SER A 237 25.70 -29.58 7.82
CA SER A 237 25.77 -28.97 6.49
C SER A 237 24.62 -27.98 6.22
N THR A 238 24.99 -26.69 6.21
CA THR A 238 24.83 -25.76 5.08
C THR A 238 23.64 -25.95 4.13
N LYS A 239 22.76 -24.93 4.05
CA LYS A 239 22.01 -24.51 2.84
C LYS A 239 21.53 -23.06 3.09
N ALA A 240 22.08 -22.05 2.42
CA ALA A 240 22.02 -21.70 1.00
C ALA A 240 20.99 -20.57 0.76
N THR A 241 21.55 -19.39 0.52
CA THR A 241 20.95 -18.15 0.03
C THR A 241 20.27 -18.37 -1.33
N PRO A 242 19.05 -17.85 -1.59
CA PRO A 242 18.48 -17.89 -2.93
C PRO A 242 19.08 -16.77 -3.80
N SER A 243 19.75 -17.20 -4.87
CA SER A 243 20.36 -16.35 -5.89
C SER A 243 19.32 -15.70 -6.80
N ARG A 244 19.60 -14.46 -7.18
CA ARG A 244 18.86 -13.57 -8.07
C ARG A 244 18.97 -14.05 -9.52
N ASN A 245 17.88 -14.63 -10.06
CA ASN A 245 17.79 -14.93 -11.49
C ASN A 245 17.56 -13.64 -12.30
N THR A 246 18.62 -13.13 -12.93
CA THR A 246 18.54 -12.18 -14.05
C THR A 246 18.20 -12.92 -15.33
N ARG A 247 17.06 -12.60 -15.95
CA ARG A 247 16.75 -13.01 -17.33
C ARG A 247 17.51 -12.10 -18.33
N PRO A 248 18.10 -12.64 -19.40
CA PRO A 248 18.69 -11.82 -20.45
C PRO A 248 17.62 -11.19 -21.35
N PHE A 249 17.85 -9.95 -21.75
CA PHE A 249 17.08 -9.24 -22.77
C PHE A 249 17.30 -9.87 -24.16
N PRO A 250 16.26 -10.03 -25.00
CA PRO A 250 16.44 -10.39 -26.39
C PRO A 250 16.91 -9.18 -27.22
N ALA A 251 18.06 -9.32 -27.88
CA ALA A 251 18.55 -8.40 -28.89
C ALA A 251 18.04 -8.87 -30.27
N SER A 252 17.18 -8.08 -30.92
CA SER A 252 16.96 -8.11 -32.38
C SER A 252 15.81 -7.17 -32.75
N LEU A 253 16.12 -5.93 -33.15
CA LEU A 253 15.32 -5.11 -34.08
C LEU A 253 16.24 -4.01 -34.64
N ARG A 254 17.03 -4.36 -35.66
CA ARG A 254 17.64 -3.40 -36.60
C ARG A 254 17.36 -3.88 -38.01
N GLY A 255 16.46 -3.17 -38.68
CA GLY A 255 16.19 -3.31 -40.11
C GLY A 255 15.52 -2.02 -40.56
N GLY A 256 16.33 -1.05 -40.98
CA GLY A 256 15.86 0.19 -41.59
C GLY A 256 15.27 -0.03 -42.99
N PRO A 257 14.62 1.00 -43.57
CA PRO A 257 13.92 0.91 -44.83
C PRO A 257 14.89 0.82 -46.00
N LYS A 258 14.57 -0.02 -46.98
CA LYS A 258 15.17 0.05 -48.31
C LYS A 258 14.28 0.93 -49.19
N SER A 259 14.95 1.88 -49.82
CA SER A 259 14.59 2.62 -51.05
C SER A 259 13.85 1.77 -52.08
#